data_AF-A0A9E0IX30-F1
#
_entry.id   AF-A0A9E0IX30-F1
#
_cell.length_a   1.000
_cell.length_b   1.000
_cell.length_c   1.000
_cell.angle_alpha   90.00
_cell.angle_beta   90.00
_cell.angle_gamma   90.00
#
_symmetry.space_group_name_H-M   'P 1'
#
loop_
_entity.id
_entity.type
_entity.pdbx_description
1 polymer ?
#
loop_
_entity_poly.entity_id
_entity_poly.type
_entity_poly.pdbx_seq_one_letter_code
_entity_poly.pdbx_strand_id
1 'polypeptide(L)'
;MHSSSPWYFILCLLIAACKDERTIDAEFLRGKWVVYEAYRNEKKTNTLEGAYFFFEGQIMSSNFLGQDQQAEFKLVKNKLHLVKGLKLDLDLKKTGPASMEMKVEIQNTPFAFYVKRE
;
A
#
# COMPACT_ATOMS: atom_id res chain seq x y z
N MET A 1 7.35 60.95 20.29
CA MET A 1 7.85 60.12 19.17
C MET A 1 8.48 58.86 19.75
N HIS A 2 7.73 57.77 19.83
CA HIS A 2 8.30 56.44 20.10
C HIS A 2 7.99 55.60 18.87
N SER A 3 9.05 55.30 18.13
CA SER A 3 9.02 54.59 16.85
C SER A 3 8.64 53.13 17.10
N SER A 4 7.46 52.73 16.63
CA SER A 4 7.02 51.34 16.54
C SER A 4 7.75 50.68 15.37
N SER A 5 8.58 49.67 15.66
CA SER A 5 9.22 48.83 14.63
C SER A 5 8.54 47.46 14.61
N PRO A 6 7.66 47.17 13.64
CA PRO A 6 6.95 45.89 13.56
C PRO A 6 7.73 44.93 12.65
N TRP A 7 8.99 44.61 12.98
CA TRP A 7 9.83 43.81 12.09
C TRP A 7 9.90 42.30 12.43
N TYR A 8 9.23 41.85 13.49
CA TYR A 8 9.28 40.46 13.97
C TYR A 8 7.95 39.71 13.82
N PHE A 9 7.18 39.95 12.76
CA PHE A 9 5.92 39.24 12.51
C PHE A 9 5.89 38.44 11.19
N ILE A 10 7.05 38.17 10.59
CA ILE A 10 7.17 37.45 9.32
C ILE A 10 8.23 36.34 9.46
N LEU A 11 8.05 35.41 10.42
CA LEU A 11 8.90 34.21 10.49
C LEU A 11 8.21 33.01 11.17
N CYS A 12 6.92 32.78 10.90
CA CYS A 12 6.20 31.61 11.45
C CYS A 12 5.31 30.85 10.45
N LEU A 13 5.32 31.19 9.15
CA LEU A 13 4.42 30.58 8.16
C LEU A 13 5.03 29.39 7.37
N LEU A 14 6.21 28.88 7.71
CA LEU A 14 6.90 27.86 6.90
C LEU A 14 6.79 26.40 7.37
N ILE A 15 6.00 26.09 8.39
CA ILE A 15 5.96 24.72 8.98
C ILE A 15 4.68 23.90 8.71
N ALA A 16 3.76 24.36 7.85
CA ALA A 16 2.56 23.61 7.52
C ALA A 16 2.63 22.87 6.16
N ALA A 17 3.81 22.59 5.62
CA ALA A 17 3.96 21.66 4.49
C ALA A 17 3.99 20.21 5.01
N CYS A 18 2.97 19.81 5.74
CA CYS A 18 2.70 18.40 5.99
C CYS A 18 2.23 17.83 4.64
N LYS A 19 3.18 17.27 3.87
CA LYS A 19 2.82 16.43 2.72
C LYS A 19 2.05 15.26 3.31
N ASP A 20 0.74 15.33 3.19
CA ASP A 20 -0.18 14.25 3.52
C ASP A 20 0.06 13.12 2.51
N GLU A 21 1.18 12.42 2.68
CA GLU A 21 1.41 11.14 2.06
C GLU A 21 0.31 10.25 2.60
N ARG A 22 -0.70 9.99 1.77
CA ARG A 22 -1.85 9.14 2.08
C ARG A 22 -1.35 7.76 2.48
N THR A 23 -1.03 7.62 3.75
CA THR A 23 -0.47 6.40 4.33
C THR A 23 -1.57 5.34 4.37
N ILE A 24 -1.17 4.11 4.12
CA ILE A 24 -2.03 2.94 4.26
C ILE A 24 -1.98 2.53 5.72
N ASP A 25 -3.14 2.37 6.34
CA ASP A 25 -3.29 1.86 7.69
C ASP A 25 -3.99 0.48 7.66
N ALA A 26 -4.03 -0.17 8.82
CA ALA A 26 -4.62 -1.50 8.94
C ALA A 26 -6.15 -1.50 8.71
N GLU A 27 -6.83 -0.37 8.97
CA GLU A 27 -8.27 -0.24 8.74
C GLU A 27 -8.58 -0.20 7.25
N PHE A 28 -7.78 0.55 6.48
CA PHE A 28 -7.88 0.58 5.02
C PHE A 28 -7.70 -0.81 4.43
N LEU A 29 -6.73 -1.60 4.89
CA LEU A 29 -6.47 -2.94 4.34
C LEU A 29 -7.57 -3.96 4.62
N ARG A 30 -8.33 -3.79 5.71
CA ARG A 30 -9.31 -4.79 6.16
C ARG A 30 -10.29 -5.18 5.04
N GLY A 31 -10.56 -6.48 4.94
CA GLY A 31 -11.51 -7.05 3.98
C GLY A 31 -10.86 -7.62 2.73
N LYS A 32 -11.69 -7.88 1.71
CA LYS A 32 -11.29 -8.54 0.47
C LYS A 32 -10.98 -7.53 -0.64
N TRP A 33 -9.86 -7.77 -1.31
CA TRP A 33 -9.33 -7.00 -2.42
C TRP A 33 -9.15 -7.92 -3.61
N VAL A 34 -9.85 -7.61 -4.70
CA VAL A 34 -9.83 -8.43 -5.92
C VAL A 34 -8.91 -7.79 -6.94
N VAL A 35 -8.02 -8.61 -7.52
CA VAL A 35 -7.14 -8.20 -8.62
C VAL A 35 -8.00 -7.98 -9.87
N TYR A 36 -8.00 -6.75 -10.38
CA TYR A 36 -8.65 -6.42 -11.64
C TYR A 36 -7.64 -6.23 -12.78
N GLU A 37 -6.37 -6.03 -12.45
CA GLU A 37 -5.28 -5.91 -13.42
C GLU A 37 -3.95 -6.29 -12.78
N ALA A 38 -3.09 -6.99 -13.54
CA ALA A 38 -1.78 -7.43 -13.07
C ALA A 38 -0.71 -7.29 -14.15
N TYR A 39 0.51 -7.03 -13.72
CA TYR A 39 1.70 -6.93 -14.56
C TYR A 39 2.78 -7.87 -14.04
N ARG A 40 3.50 -8.51 -14.97
CA ARG A 40 4.69 -9.32 -14.72
C ARG A 40 5.80 -8.81 -15.63
N ASN A 41 6.92 -8.36 -15.08
CA ASN A 41 7.97 -7.69 -15.84
C ASN A 41 7.41 -6.50 -16.66
N GLU A 42 6.57 -5.68 -16.01
CA GLU A 42 5.93 -4.49 -16.62
C GLU A 42 4.99 -4.78 -17.79
N LYS A 43 4.77 -6.05 -18.13
CA LYS A 43 3.84 -6.49 -19.15
C LYS A 43 2.56 -6.99 -18.50
N LYS A 44 1.42 -6.51 -19.00
CA LYS A 44 0.11 -6.96 -18.53
C LYS A 44 -0.02 -8.47 -18.69
N THR A 45 -0.58 -9.13 -17.67
CA THR A 45 -0.81 -10.58 -17.68
C THR A 45 -2.23 -10.89 -17.21
N ASN A 46 -2.85 -11.88 -17.85
CA ASN A 46 -4.18 -12.39 -17.48
C ASN A 46 -4.09 -13.62 -16.58
N THR A 47 -2.88 -14.14 -16.32
CA THR A 47 -2.67 -15.37 -15.53
C THR A 47 -3.09 -15.25 -14.07
N LEU A 48 -3.44 -14.05 -13.62
CA LEU A 48 -3.80 -13.72 -12.24
C LEU A 48 -5.22 -13.14 -12.13
N GLU A 49 -6.01 -13.32 -13.19
CA GLU A 49 -7.44 -13.03 -13.14
C GLU A 49 -8.11 -13.90 -12.07
N GLY A 50 -8.96 -13.29 -11.24
CA GLY A 50 -9.56 -13.96 -10.08
C GLY A 50 -8.66 -14.08 -8.85
N ALA A 51 -7.43 -13.55 -8.89
CA ALA A 51 -6.61 -13.46 -7.70
C ALA A 51 -7.21 -12.46 -6.68
N TYR A 52 -7.03 -12.73 -5.40
CA TYR A 52 -7.51 -11.87 -4.31
C TYR A 52 -6.51 -11.75 -3.17
N PHE A 53 -6.66 -10.71 -2.36
CA PHE A 53 -6.00 -10.54 -1.07
C PHE A 53 -7.07 -10.24 -0.02
N PHE A 54 -7.15 -11.04 1.03
CA PHE A 54 -8.10 -10.87 2.12
C PHE A 54 -7.34 -10.62 3.42
N PHE A 55 -7.63 -9.49 4.08
CA PHE A 55 -6.97 -9.10 5.32
C PHE A 55 -7.94 -9.13 6.49
N GLU A 56 -7.62 -9.93 7.50
CA GLU A 56 -8.37 -10.04 8.74
C GLU A 56 -7.40 -10.06 9.93
N GLY A 57 -7.47 -9.02 10.78
CA GLY A 57 -6.49 -8.83 11.85
C GLY A 57 -5.07 -8.68 11.29
N GLN A 58 -4.19 -9.60 11.68
CA GLN A 58 -2.79 -9.68 11.19
C GLN A 58 -2.59 -10.83 10.19
N ILE A 59 -3.67 -11.41 9.67
CA ILE A 59 -3.62 -12.51 8.69
C ILE A 59 -3.99 -11.98 7.32
N MET A 60 -3.18 -12.33 6.33
CA MET A 60 -3.47 -12.18 4.91
C MET A 60 -3.75 -13.56 4.32
N SER A 61 -4.91 -13.72 3.68
CA SER A 61 -5.22 -14.89 2.84
C SER A 61 -5.21 -14.48 1.37
N SER A 62 -4.57 -15.27 0.50
CA SER A 62 -4.49 -14.94 -0.93
C SER A 62 -4.19 -16.17 -1.78
N ASN A 63 -4.65 -16.15 -3.03
CA ASN A 63 -4.35 -17.16 -4.05
C ASN A 63 -3.38 -16.66 -5.14
N PHE A 64 -2.67 -15.55 -4.93
CA PHE A 64 -1.85 -14.90 -5.97
C PHE A 64 -0.67 -15.75 -6.51
N LEU A 65 -0.28 -16.83 -5.83
CA LEU A 65 0.69 -17.82 -6.36
C LEU A 65 0.02 -19.07 -6.96
N GLY A 66 -1.29 -19.02 -7.24
CA GLY A 66 -2.04 -20.10 -7.88
C GLY A 66 -2.72 -21.09 -6.91
N GLN A 67 -2.49 -20.95 -5.60
CA GLN A 67 -3.17 -21.72 -4.56
C GLN A 67 -3.42 -20.84 -3.34
N ASP A 68 -4.46 -21.16 -2.56
CA ASP A 68 -4.78 -20.45 -1.32
C ASP A 68 -3.65 -20.59 -0.31
N GLN A 69 -3.22 -19.45 0.21
CA GLN A 69 -2.14 -19.32 1.17
C GLN A 69 -2.54 -18.34 2.25
N GLN A 70 -1.99 -18.56 3.44
CA GLN A 70 -2.12 -17.64 4.55
C GLN A 70 -0.74 -17.21 5.03
N ALA A 71 -0.63 -15.94 5.37
CA ALA A 71 0.56 -15.38 5.98
C ALA A 71 0.20 -14.42 7.11
N GLU A 72 0.97 -14.45 8.18
CA GLU A 72 0.95 -13.36 9.16
C GLU A 72 1.69 -12.16 8.55
N PHE A 73 1.15 -10.95 8.71
CA PHE A 73 1.75 -9.74 8.17
C PHE A 73 1.97 -8.66 9.23
N LYS A 74 2.93 -7.77 8.97
CA LYS A 74 3.11 -6.50 9.68
C LYS A 74 3.09 -5.36 8.67
N LEU A 75 2.28 -4.34 8.92
CA LEU A 75 2.24 -3.12 8.12
C LEU A 75 3.14 -2.06 8.75
N VAL A 76 4.16 -1.62 8.01
CA VAL A 76 5.04 -0.53 8.43
C VAL A 76 5.05 0.52 7.32
N LYS A 77 4.44 1.68 7.60
CA LYS A 77 4.14 2.72 6.60
C LYS A 77 3.30 2.12 5.45
N ASN A 78 3.89 1.98 4.28
CA ASN A 78 3.25 1.43 3.09
C ASN A 78 3.89 0.11 2.65
N LYS A 79 4.63 -0.57 3.54
CA LYS A 79 5.19 -1.90 3.28
C LYS A 79 4.50 -2.95 4.13
N LEU A 80 4.05 -4.01 3.48
CA LEU A 80 3.46 -5.17 4.12
C LEU A 80 4.50 -6.28 4.17
N HIS A 81 5.00 -6.55 5.37
CA HIS A 81 5.99 -7.57 5.63
C HIS A 81 5.29 -8.88 5.97
N LEU A 82 5.38 -9.90 5.12
CA LEU A 82 4.90 -11.23 5.45
C LEU A 82 5.93 -11.93 6.34
N VAL A 83 5.57 -12.13 7.62
CA VAL A 83 6.51 -12.58 8.66
C VAL A 83 6.43 -14.08 8.92
N LYS A 84 5.35 -14.75 8.52
CA LYS A 84 5.13 -16.19 8.69
C LYS A 84 4.28 -16.74 7.55
N GLY A 85 4.57 -17.97 7.12
CA GLY A 85 3.90 -18.59 5.96
C GLY A 85 4.63 -18.27 4.66
N LEU A 86 4.57 -17.01 4.22
CA LEU A 86 5.36 -16.49 3.10
C LEU A 86 6.37 -15.46 3.62
N LYS A 87 7.59 -15.46 3.06
CA LYS A 87 8.60 -14.43 3.32
C LYS A 87 8.74 -13.55 2.09
N LEU A 88 7.86 -12.55 1.99
CA LEU A 88 7.83 -11.57 0.92
C LEU A 88 7.44 -10.20 1.50
N ASP A 89 7.95 -9.14 0.89
CA ASP A 89 7.57 -7.78 1.20
C ASP A 89 6.75 -7.21 0.03
N LEU A 90 5.61 -6.60 0.34
CA LEU A 90 4.78 -5.93 -0.64
C LEU A 90 4.81 -4.42 -0.41
N ASP A 91 5.16 -3.67 -1.45
CA ASP A 91 5.01 -2.22 -1.48
C ASP A 91 3.58 -1.85 -1.87
N LEU A 92 2.94 -1.02 -1.05
CA LEU A 92 1.54 -0.63 -1.21
C LEU A 92 1.42 0.84 -1.61
N LYS A 93 0.46 1.15 -2.47
CA LYS A 93 0.16 2.54 -2.84
C LYS A 93 -1.34 2.73 -3.07
N LYS A 94 -1.97 3.63 -2.32
CA LYS A 94 -3.36 4.03 -2.57
C LYS A 94 -3.46 4.65 -3.97
N THR A 95 -4.37 4.13 -4.79
CA THR A 95 -4.71 4.70 -6.10
C THR A 95 -6.08 5.38 -6.09
N GLY A 96 -6.90 5.12 -5.06
CA GLY A 96 -8.23 5.70 -4.85
C GLY A 96 -8.80 5.33 -3.48
N PRO A 97 -10.07 5.69 -3.19
CA PRO A 97 -10.72 5.39 -1.90
C PRO A 97 -10.91 3.90 -1.62
N ALA A 98 -11.09 3.09 -2.67
CA ALA A 98 -11.31 1.65 -2.60
C ALA A 98 -10.42 0.89 -3.61
N SER A 99 -9.28 1.48 -3.97
CA SER A 99 -8.32 0.89 -4.91
C SER A 99 -6.89 1.13 -4.47
N MET A 100 -6.02 0.14 -4.73
CA MET A 100 -4.59 0.27 -4.48
C MET A 100 -3.76 -0.53 -5.47
N GLU A 101 -2.49 -0.17 -5.56
CA GLU A 101 -1.43 -0.91 -6.22
C GLU A 101 -0.60 -1.65 -5.17
N MET A 102 -0.29 -2.92 -5.44
CA MET A 102 0.60 -3.76 -4.65
C MET A 102 1.75 -4.21 -5.53
N LYS A 103 3.00 -3.96 -5.13
CA LYS A 103 4.19 -4.43 -5.85
C LYS A 103 4.97 -5.41 -5.01
N VAL A 104 5.49 -6.45 -5.66
CA VAL A 104 6.30 -7.49 -5.03
C VAL A 104 7.30 -8.03 -6.03
N GLU A 105 8.44 -8.50 -5.54
CA GLU A 105 9.39 -9.27 -6.34
C GLU A 105 9.35 -10.74 -5.92
N ILE A 106 9.12 -11.63 -6.88
CA ILE A 106 9.07 -13.08 -6.66
C ILE A 106 10.11 -13.71 -7.56
N GLN A 107 11.14 -14.34 -6.97
CA GLN A 107 12.23 -14.99 -7.73
C GLN A 107 12.84 -14.07 -8.81
N ASN A 108 13.21 -12.83 -8.44
CA ASN A 108 13.73 -11.78 -9.34
C ASN A 108 12.76 -11.32 -10.44
N THR A 109 11.47 -11.66 -10.33
CA THR A 109 10.43 -11.22 -11.25
C THR A 109 9.56 -10.18 -10.54
N PRO A 110 9.56 -8.90 -10.98
CA PRO A 110 8.65 -7.90 -10.47
C PRO A 110 7.21 -8.16 -10.91
N PHE A 111 6.31 -8.07 -9.95
CA PHE A 111 4.86 -8.08 -10.14
C PHE A 111 4.26 -6.78 -9.62
N ALA A 112 3.21 -6.33 -10.31
CA ALA A 112 2.33 -5.28 -9.83
C ALA A 112 0.88 -5.77 -9.93
N PHE A 113 0.13 -5.66 -8.84
CA PHE A 113 -1.28 -5.98 -8.77
C PHE A 113 -2.06 -4.71 -8.52
N TYR A 114 -3.04 -4.46 -9.36
CA TYR A 114 -4.03 -3.42 -9.15
C TYR A 114 -5.30 -4.07 -8.63
N VAL A 115 -5.68 -3.67 -7.43
CA VAL A 115 -6.75 -4.29 -6.68
C VAL A 115 -7.83 -3.28 -6.31
N LYS A 116 -9.07 -3.75 -6.26
CA LYS A 116 -10.23 -2.99 -5.78
C LYS A 116 -10.90 -3.74 -4.64
N ARG A 117 -11.46 -3.00 -3.69
CA ARG A 117 -12.26 -3.60 -2.61
C ARG A 117 -13.51 -4.24 -3.22
N GLU A 118 -13.84 -5.44 -2.74
CA GLU A 118 -15.11 -6.12 -3.05
C GLU A 118 -16.29 -5.51 -2.30
#